data_AF-D4GTC3-F1
#
_entry.id   AF-D4GTC3-F1
#
_cell.length_a   1.000
_cell.length_b   1.000
_cell.length_c   1.000
_cell.angle_alpha   90.00
_cell.angle_beta   90.00
_cell.angle_gamma   90.00
#
_symmetry.space_group_name_H-M   'P 1'
#
loop_
_entity.id
_entity.type
_entity.pdbx_description
1 polymer ?
#
loop_
_entity_poly.entity_id
_entity_poly.type
_entity_poly.pdbx_seq_one_letter_code
_entity_poly.pdbx_strand_id
1 'polypeptide(L)'
;MIRVVLTCLLAVAIAGVVFPAADAARADATTVKIGSLADDIAHAATTLSAAEDPTPAGVAGAQRHVVLDVPSGSWRAAGVSNLTVRGGDGVELSASVTAGSTVVRRVGGPRTRVAGDRLALGPGEHRLRLTLEAAAGGSVVVIAPATANQSAA
;
A
#
# COMPACT_ATOMS: atom_id res chain seq x y z
N MET A 1 10.71 19.32 47.87
CA MET A 1 11.41 18.20 47.20
C MET A 1 10.50 17.00 46.96
N ILE A 2 9.75 16.49 47.95
CA ILE A 2 8.85 15.34 47.76
C ILE A 2 7.76 15.55 46.69
N ARG A 3 7.22 16.78 46.57
CA ARG A 3 6.25 17.14 45.52
C ARG A 3 6.82 16.97 44.11
N VAL A 4 8.08 17.35 43.90
CA VAL A 4 8.76 17.23 42.59
C VAL A 4 8.98 15.75 42.25
N VAL A 5 9.41 14.95 43.23
CA VAL A 5 9.59 13.50 43.05
C VAL A 5 8.26 12.81 42.72
N LEU A 6 7.20 13.15 43.46
CA LEU A 6 5.86 12.61 43.20
C LEU A 6 5.36 12.98 41.81
N THR A 7 5.54 14.23 41.38
CA THR A 7 5.16 14.67 40.03
C THR A 7 5.96 13.94 38.95
N CYS A 8 7.27 13.75 39.13
CA CYS A 8 8.09 12.96 38.20
C CYS A 8 7.64 11.50 38.13
N LEU A 9 7.40 10.85 39.27
CA LEU A 9 6.94 9.46 39.30
C LEU A 9 5.57 9.31 38.63
N LEU A 10 4.66 10.26 38.88
CA LEU A 10 3.35 10.28 38.23
C LEU A 10 3.47 10.49 36.72
N ALA A 11 4.33 11.40 36.27
CA ALA A 11 4.55 11.66 34.85
C ALA A 11 5.13 10.41 34.14
N VAL A 12 6.10 9.72 34.76
CA VAL A 12 6.66 8.48 34.22
C VAL A 12 5.62 7.36 34.21
N ALA A 13 4.81 7.23 35.27
CA ALA A 13 3.74 6.24 35.33
C ALA A 13 2.68 6.47 34.24
N ILE A 14 2.26 7.72 34.02
CA ILE A 14 1.33 8.07 32.95
C ILE A 14 1.97 7.81 31.58
N ALA A 15 3.20 8.26 31.37
CA ALA A 15 3.92 8.07 30.12
C ALA A 15 4.06 6.57 29.76
N GLY A 16 4.41 5.73 30.73
CA GLY A 16 4.55 4.28 30.52
C GLY A 16 3.25 3.60 30.07
N VAL A 17 2.09 4.15 30.42
CA VAL A 17 0.78 3.62 30.00
C VAL A 17 0.33 4.21 28.66
N VAL A 18 0.59 5.49 28.41
CA VAL A 18 0.09 6.20 27.22
C VAL A 18 0.88 5.86 25.95
N PHE A 19 2.21 5.67 26.05
CA PHE A 19 3.04 5.41 24.88
C PHE A 19 2.65 4.13 24.12
N PRO A 20 2.46 2.95 24.77
CA PRO A 20 2.04 1.74 24.08
C PRO A 20 0.67 1.88 23.40
N ALA A 21 -0.28 2.57 24.05
CA ALA A 21 -1.60 2.80 23.48
C ALA A 21 -1.55 3.71 22.24
N ALA A 22 -0.70 4.74 22.25
CA ALA A 22 -0.51 5.61 21.11
C ALA A 22 0.11 4.87 19.91
N ASP A 23 1.09 3.99 20.15
CA ASP A 23 1.70 3.21 19.07
C ASP A 23 0.75 2.17 18.48
N ALA A 24 -0.10 1.55 19.29
CA ALA A 24 -1.17 0.67 18.81
C ALA A 24 -2.16 1.43 17.90
N ALA A 25 -2.63 2.61 18.34
CA ALA A 25 -3.53 3.43 17.54
C ALA A 25 -2.91 3.87 16.19
N ARG A 26 -1.61 4.16 16.17
CA ARG A 26 -0.87 4.48 14.94
C ARG A 26 -0.77 3.28 13.99
N ALA A 27 -0.57 2.07 14.53
CA ALA A 27 -0.54 0.84 13.74
C ALA A 27 -1.92 0.52 13.14
N ASP A 28 -2.99 0.72 13.90
CA ASP A 28 -4.36 0.55 13.40
C ASP A 28 -4.69 1.53 12.29
N ALA A 29 -4.36 2.81 12.45
CA ALA A 29 -4.53 3.82 11.41
C ALA A 29 -3.76 3.46 10.13
N THR A 30 -2.56 2.89 10.26
CA THR A 30 -1.76 2.41 9.12
C THR A 30 -2.43 1.22 8.45
N THR A 31 -2.97 0.28 9.22
CA THR A 31 -3.70 -0.87 8.69
C THR A 31 -4.91 -0.46 7.89
N VAL A 32 -5.68 0.53 8.36
CA VAL A 32 -6.82 1.11 7.62
C VAL A 32 -6.33 1.74 6.31
N LYS A 33 -5.24 2.51 6.33
CA LYS A 33 -4.70 3.16 5.14
C LYS A 33 -4.15 2.16 4.12
N ILE A 34 -3.50 1.07 4.55
CA ILE A 34 -3.10 -0.03 3.64
C ILE A 34 -4.34 -0.72 3.04
N GLY A 35 -5.41 -0.88 3.82
CA GLY A 35 -6.69 -1.38 3.32
C GLY A 35 -7.25 -0.52 2.19
N SER A 36 -7.34 0.80 2.40
CA SER A 36 -7.86 1.72 1.36
C SER A 36 -7.00 1.70 0.09
N LEU A 37 -5.67 1.64 0.21
CA LEU A 37 -4.79 1.50 -0.96
C LEU A 37 -5.08 0.22 -1.75
N ALA A 38 -5.41 -0.88 -1.07
CA ALA A 38 -5.79 -2.13 -1.72
C ALA A 38 -7.11 -2.02 -2.48
N ASP A 39 -8.09 -1.39 -1.84
CA ASP A 39 -9.41 -1.17 -2.41
C ASP A 39 -9.34 -0.24 -3.63
N ASP A 40 -8.50 0.80 -3.60
CA ASP A 40 -8.29 1.72 -4.73
C ASP A 40 -7.72 1.01 -5.97
N ILE A 41 -6.72 0.14 -5.79
CA ILE A 41 -6.15 -0.64 -6.91
C ILE A 41 -7.18 -1.63 -7.44
N ALA A 42 -7.87 -2.36 -6.55
CA ALA A 42 -8.89 -3.33 -6.95
C ALA A 42 -10.06 -2.67 -7.68
N HIS A 43 -10.50 -1.50 -7.22
CA HIS A 43 -11.52 -0.71 -7.87
C HIS A 43 -11.07 -0.20 -9.25
N ALA A 44 -9.84 0.32 -9.36
CA ALA A 44 -9.27 0.75 -10.64
C ALA A 44 -9.14 -0.41 -11.63
N ALA A 45 -8.69 -1.58 -11.16
CA ALA A 45 -8.58 -2.80 -11.97
C ALA A 45 -9.96 -3.28 -12.44
N THR A 46 -10.95 -3.31 -11.54
CA THR A 46 -12.33 -3.70 -11.85
C THR A 46 -12.95 -2.76 -12.88
N THR A 47 -12.80 -1.45 -12.68
CA THR A 47 -13.32 -0.45 -13.62
C THR A 47 -12.67 -0.57 -14.99
N LEU A 48 -11.34 -0.79 -15.03
CA LEU A 48 -10.61 -1.01 -16.28
C LEU A 48 -11.12 -2.26 -17.00
N SER A 49 -11.31 -3.37 -16.27
CA SER A 49 -11.80 -4.63 -16.85
C SER A 49 -13.25 -4.58 -17.33
N ALA A 50 -14.08 -3.70 -16.74
CA ALA A 50 -15.48 -3.57 -17.09
C ALA A 50 -15.74 -2.58 -18.24
N ALA A 51 -14.86 -1.59 -18.40
CA ALA A 51 -15.04 -0.50 -19.36
C ALA A 51 -14.26 -0.67 -20.67
N GLU A 52 -13.20 -1.48 -20.67
CA GLU A 52 -12.22 -1.51 -21.76
C GLU A 52 -12.00 -2.93 -22.30
N ASP A 53 -11.66 -3.04 -23.57
CA ASP A 53 -11.33 -4.31 -24.20
C ASP A 53 -9.86 -4.69 -23.98
N PRO A 54 -9.56 -5.99 -23.76
CA PRO A 54 -8.20 -6.44 -23.55
C PRO A 54 -7.37 -6.35 -24.83
N THR A 55 -6.21 -5.70 -24.74
CA THR A 55 -5.28 -5.62 -25.87
C THR A 55 -4.24 -6.73 -25.84
N PRO A 56 -3.70 -7.16 -27.00
CA PRO A 56 -2.58 -8.10 -27.02
C PRO A 56 -1.40 -7.60 -26.20
N ALA A 57 -0.69 -8.52 -25.53
CA ALA A 57 0.46 -8.17 -24.72
C ALA A 57 1.53 -7.43 -25.55
N GLY A 58 2.10 -6.36 -24.97
CA GLY A 58 3.11 -5.53 -25.63
C GLY A 58 2.54 -4.48 -26.61
N VAL A 59 1.23 -4.48 -26.86
CA VAL A 59 0.56 -3.40 -27.61
C VAL A 59 0.05 -2.35 -26.64
N ALA A 60 0.17 -1.07 -27.01
CA ALA A 60 -0.39 0.01 -26.21
C ALA A 60 -1.92 -0.10 -26.19
N GLY A 61 -2.49 -0.43 -25.03
CA GLY A 61 -3.92 -0.55 -24.81
C GLY A 61 -4.45 0.39 -23.76
N ALA A 62 -5.68 0.11 -23.32
CA ALA A 62 -6.32 0.87 -22.26
C ALA A 62 -5.48 0.84 -20.98
N GLN A 63 -5.22 2.03 -20.45
CA GLN A 63 -4.37 2.23 -19.28
C GLN A 63 -5.02 3.17 -18.28
N ARG A 64 -4.85 2.86 -17.00
CA ARG A 64 -5.30 3.71 -15.89
C ARG A 64 -4.14 3.97 -14.94
N HIS A 65 -4.04 5.20 -14.46
CA HIS A 65 -3.03 5.57 -13.48
C HIS A 65 -3.66 5.60 -12.10
N VAL A 66 -2.98 4.99 -11.13
CA VAL A 66 -3.35 5.01 -9.71
C VAL A 66 -2.18 5.61 -8.95
N VAL A 67 -2.46 6.57 -8.09
CA VAL A 67 -1.45 7.15 -7.20
C VAL A 67 -1.60 6.49 -5.83
N LEU A 68 -0.53 5.90 -5.34
CA LEU A 68 -0.47 5.30 -4.02
C LEU A 68 0.40 6.15 -3.11
N ASP A 69 -0.17 6.61 -2.00
CA ASP A 69 0.59 7.30 -0.95
C ASP A 69 0.94 6.31 0.16
N VAL A 70 2.17 5.77 0.11
CA VAL A 70 2.68 4.81 1.08
C VAL A 70 3.07 5.57 2.35
N PRO A 71 2.47 5.26 3.52
CA PRO A 71 2.68 6.05 4.74
C PRO A 71 4.16 6.12 5.13
N SER A 72 4.76 7.32 5.13
CA SER A 72 6.14 7.53 5.60
C SER A 72 6.27 7.56 7.13
N GLY A 73 5.14 7.57 7.83
CA GLY A 73 5.07 7.74 9.28
C GLY A 73 4.77 9.19 9.65
N SER A 74 3.92 9.36 10.65
CA SER A 74 3.52 10.66 11.19
C SER A 74 3.15 10.50 12.66
N TRP A 75 2.82 11.61 13.32
CA TRP A 75 2.34 11.51 14.71
C TRP A 75 1.04 10.69 14.84
N ARG A 76 0.23 10.56 13.77
CA ARG A 76 -1.07 9.87 13.76
C ARG A 76 -1.05 8.45 13.17
N ALA A 77 -0.01 8.11 12.41
CA ALA A 77 0.07 6.82 11.71
C ALA A 77 1.51 6.32 11.71
N ALA A 78 1.68 5.01 11.90
CA ALA A 78 2.97 4.37 11.82
C ALA A 78 3.52 4.43 10.39
N GLY A 79 4.84 4.51 10.28
CA GLY A 79 5.52 4.48 8.99
C GLY A 79 5.57 3.07 8.42
N VAL A 80 5.53 2.97 7.10
CA VAL A 80 5.75 1.75 6.34
C VAL A 80 7.14 1.83 5.74
N SER A 81 8.00 0.86 6.06
CA SER A 81 9.35 0.78 5.51
C SER A 81 9.35 0.19 4.11
N ASN A 82 8.45 -0.77 3.85
CA ASN A 82 8.31 -1.44 2.57
C ASN A 82 6.88 -1.92 2.35
N LEU A 83 6.32 -1.63 1.18
CA LEU A 83 5.03 -2.10 0.72
C LEU A 83 5.25 -2.99 -0.50
N THR A 84 4.75 -4.23 -0.45
CA THR A 84 4.83 -5.18 -1.56
C THR A 84 3.46 -5.41 -2.15
N VAL A 85 3.33 -5.25 -3.46
CA VAL A 85 2.13 -5.58 -4.24
C VAL A 85 2.36 -6.89 -4.98
N ARG A 86 1.37 -7.79 -4.90
CA ARG A 86 1.31 -9.04 -5.66
C ARG A 86 -0.03 -9.15 -6.37
N GLY A 87 0.02 -9.71 -7.58
CA GLY A 87 -1.17 -10.07 -8.34
C GLY A 87 -1.64 -11.50 -8.06
N GLY A 88 -2.75 -11.87 -8.69
CA GLY A 88 -3.46 -13.13 -8.53
C GLY A 88 -4.93 -12.97 -8.93
N ASP A 89 -5.83 -13.63 -8.21
CA ASP A 89 -7.29 -13.41 -8.33
C ASP A 89 -7.70 -12.17 -7.50
N GLY A 90 -7.26 -10.99 -7.95
CA GLY A 90 -7.35 -9.74 -7.22
C GLY A 90 -5.97 -9.17 -6.90
N VAL A 91 -5.85 -8.41 -5.81
CA VAL A 91 -4.61 -7.74 -5.40
C VAL A 91 -4.27 -8.08 -3.96
N GLU A 92 -3.01 -8.39 -3.70
CA GLU A 92 -2.45 -8.55 -2.35
C GLU A 92 -1.42 -7.46 -2.07
N LEU A 93 -1.60 -6.75 -0.96
CA LEU A 93 -0.64 -5.82 -0.40
C LEU A 93 -0.07 -6.36 0.91
N SER A 94 1.24 -6.33 1.04
CA SER A 94 1.97 -6.68 2.27
C SER A 94 2.85 -5.50 2.68
N ALA A 95 2.58 -4.89 3.83
CA ALA A 95 3.28 -3.74 4.35
C ALA A 95 4.08 -4.09 5.59
N SER A 96 5.38 -3.79 5.59
CA SER A 96 6.23 -3.83 6.78
C SER A 96 6.20 -2.47 7.47
N VAL A 97 5.67 -2.43 8.68
CA VAL A 97 5.57 -1.21 9.50
C VAL A 97 6.90 -1.02 10.25
N THR A 98 7.38 0.22 10.37
CA THR A 98 8.63 0.55 11.06
C THR A 98 8.67 0.07 12.52
N ALA A 99 7.50 -0.03 13.16
CA ALA A 99 7.32 -0.59 14.50
C ALA A 99 7.48 -2.14 14.57
N GLY A 100 7.76 -2.80 13.44
CA GLY A 100 8.06 -4.23 13.35
C GLY A 100 6.88 -5.13 12.97
N SER A 101 5.65 -4.60 12.93
CA SER A 101 4.48 -5.36 12.50
C SER A 101 4.41 -5.50 10.98
N THR A 102 3.84 -6.60 10.48
CA THR A 102 3.53 -6.79 9.06
C THR A 102 2.03 -6.86 8.87
N VAL A 103 1.50 -6.03 7.97
CA VAL A 103 0.09 -5.98 7.61
C VAL A 103 -0.09 -6.59 6.23
N VAL A 104 -0.96 -7.59 6.10
CA VAL A 104 -1.31 -8.20 4.82
C VAL A 104 -2.78 -7.94 4.53
N ARG A 105 -3.09 -7.42 3.34
CA ARG A 105 -4.44 -7.16 2.85
C ARG A 105 -4.61 -7.77 1.48
N ARG A 106 -5.70 -8.52 1.30
CA ARG A 106 -6.12 -9.09 0.03
C ARG A 106 -7.49 -8.55 -0.33
N VAL A 107 -7.63 -8.11 -1.56
CA VAL A 107 -8.89 -7.65 -2.12
C VAL A 107 -9.14 -8.44 -3.40
N GLY A 108 -10.29 -9.10 -3.48
CA GLY A 108 -10.69 -9.85 -4.67
C GLY A 108 -10.98 -8.91 -5.84
N GLY A 109 -10.96 -9.43 -7.07
CA GLY A 109 -11.20 -8.63 -8.25
C GLY A 109 -10.87 -9.40 -9.53
N PRO A 110 -10.72 -8.69 -10.67
CA PRO A 110 -10.22 -9.32 -11.88
C PRO A 110 -8.82 -9.89 -11.66
N ARG A 111 -8.42 -10.82 -12.53
CA ARG A 111 -7.05 -11.35 -12.49
C ARG A 111 -6.06 -10.22 -12.68
N THR A 112 -5.11 -10.09 -11.74
CA THR A 112 -4.04 -9.10 -11.83
C THR A 112 -2.67 -9.76 -11.86
N ARG A 113 -1.72 -9.07 -12.46
CA ARG A 113 -0.31 -9.43 -12.50
C ARG A 113 0.51 -8.18 -12.22
N VAL A 114 1.63 -8.30 -11.53
CA VAL A 114 2.56 -7.18 -11.34
C VAL A 114 3.70 -7.27 -12.35
N ALA A 115 4.38 -6.15 -12.62
CA ALA A 115 5.64 -6.17 -13.34
C ALA A 115 6.70 -6.93 -12.52
N GLY A 116 7.14 -8.09 -13.02
CA GLY A 116 7.99 -9.04 -12.27
C GLY A 116 7.17 -9.97 -11.36
N ASP A 117 7.80 -10.51 -10.32
CA ASP A 117 7.14 -11.43 -9.36
C ASP A 117 6.41 -10.70 -8.23
N ARG A 118 6.91 -9.52 -7.86
CA ARG A 118 6.39 -8.65 -6.81
C ARG A 118 6.84 -7.22 -7.06
N LEU A 119 5.98 -6.26 -6.79
CA LEU A 119 6.35 -4.85 -6.85
C LEU A 119 6.61 -4.32 -5.43
N ALA A 120 7.85 -3.91 -5.14
CA ALA A 120 8.22 -3.32 -3.87
C ALA A 120 8.25 -1.79 -3.97
N LEU A 121 7.59 -1.11 -3.04
CA LEU A 121 7.45 0.33 -2.95
C LEU A 121 7.92 0.80 -1.57
N GLY A 122 8.81 1.78 -1.54
CA GLY A 122 9.20 2.46 -0.30
C GLY A 122 8.11 3.42 0.21
N PRO A 123 8.33 4.11 1.33
CA PRO A 123 7.45 5.19 1.76
C PRO A 123 7.39 6.33 0.72
N GLY A 124 6.27 7.06 0.69
CA GLY A 124 6.03 8.19 -0.19
C GLY A 124 5.03 7.90 -1.32
N GLU A 125 4.92 8.85 -2.24
CA GLU A 125 3.99 8.77 -3.37
C GLU A 125 4.57 7.91 -4.50
N HIS A 126 3.78 6.95 -4.97
CA HIS A 126 4.12 6.07 -6.09
C HIS A 126 3.00 6.08 -7.11
N ARG A 127 3.33 6.40 -8.35
CA ARG A 127 2.38 6.30 -9.45
C ARG A 127 2.48 4.92 -10.07
N LEU A 128 1.37 4.22 -10.13
CA LEU A 128 1.21 2.95 -10.81
C LEU A 128 0.43 3.13 -12.10
N ARG A 129 0.80 2.35 -13.11
CA ARG A 129 0.08 2.18 -14.36
C ARG A 129 -0.53 0.79 -14.38
N LEU A 130 -1.84 0.73 -14.57
CA LEU A 130 -2.62 -0.48 -14.77
C LEU A 130 -2.93 -0.58 -16.26
N THR A 131 -2.60 -1.70 -16.90
CA THR A 131 -2.93 -1.97 -18.31
C THR A 131 -3.73 -3.26 -18.41
N LEU A 132 -4.71 -3.31 -19.31
CA LEU A 132 -5.50 -4.51 -19.55
C LEU A 132 -4.90 -5.30 -20.71
N GLU A 133 -4.38 -6.49 -20.43
CA GLU A 133 -3.78 -7.37 -21.42
C GLU A 133 -4.65 -8.62 -21.64
N ALA A 134 -4.68 -9.11 -22.88
CA ALA A 134 -5.22 -10.41 -23.20
C ALA A 134 -4.25 -11.51 -22.74
N ALA A 135 -4.77 -12.54 -22.09
CA ALA A 135 -4.01 -13.67 -21.56
C ALA A 135 -4.69 -15.01 -21.88
N ALA A 136 -3.94 -16.11 -21.73
CA ALA A 136 -4.51 -17.44 -21.85
C ALA A 136 -5.59 -17.63 -20.77
N GLY A 137 -6.85 -17.65 -21.19
CA GLY A 137 -8.01 -17.79 -20.29
C GLY A 137 -8.71 -16.48 -19.91
N GLY A 138 -8.49 -15.38 -20.64
CA GLY A 138 -9.28 -14.15 -20.49
C GLY A 138 -8.44 -12.88 -20.55
N SER A 139 -8.78 -11.91 -19.72
CA SER A 139 -8.01 -10.67 -19.53
C SER A 139 -7.24 -10.70 -18.21
N VAL A 140 -6.12 -9.98 -18.17
CA VAL A 140 -5.31 -9.78 -16.96
C VAL A 140 -4.94 -8.30 -16.85
N VAL A 141 -5.11 -7.73 -15.66
CA VAL A 141 -4.68 -6.37 -15.38
C VAL A 141 -3.23 -6.40 -14.93
N VAL A 142 -2.34 -5.77 -15.70
CA VAL A 142 -0.91 -5.67 -15.39
C VAL A 142 -0.65 -4.36 -14.65
N ILE A 143 -0.08 -4.47 -13.45
CA ILE A 143 0.27 -3.37 -12.56
C ILE A 143 1.78 -3.15 -12.66
N ALA A 144 2.19 -1.99 -13.15
CA ALA A 144 3.59 -1.60 -13.24
C ALA A 144 3.80 -0.23 -12.61
N PRO A 145 5.02 0.11 -12.16
CA PRO A 145 5.37 1.51 -11.92
C PRO A 145 5.08 2.33 -13.17
N ALA A 146 4.39 3.45 -13.01
CA ALA A 146 4.34 4.47 -14.04
C ALA A 146 5.71 5.13 -14.06
N THR A 147 6.67 4.54 -14.78
CA THR A 147 7.96 5.17 -14.98
C THR A 147 7.68 6.53 -15.65
N ALA A 148 7.79 7.63 -14.91
CA ALA A 148 8.30 8.83 -15.51
C ALA A 148 9.68 8.43 -16.01
N ASN A 149 9.92 8.56 -17.31
CA ASN A 149 11.19 8.34 -17.98
C ASN A 149 12.37 8.29 -17.01
N GLN A 150 13.06 7.15 -16.94
CA GLN A 150 14.37 7.10 -16.27
C GLN A 150 15.22 8.23 -16.86
N SER A 151 15.49 9.28 -16.10
CA SER A 151 16.60 10.17 -16.40
C SER A 151 17.60 10.02 -15.29
N ALA A 152 18.70 9.38 -15.65
CA ALA A 152 19.96 9.45 -14.95
C ALA A 152 20.29 10.90 -14.54
N ALA A 153 20.88 11.02 -13.36
CA ALA A 153 21.92 11.99 -13.04
C ALA A 153 22.84 11.35 -12.01
#